data_AF-D8PKV4-F1
#
_entry.id   AF-D8PKV4-F1
#
_cell.length_a   1.000
_cell.length_b   1.000
_cell.length_c   1.000
_cell.angle_alpha   90.00
_cell.angle_beta   90.00
_cell.angle_gamma   90.00
#
_symmetry.space_group_name_H-M   'P 1'
#
loop_
_entity.id
_entity.type
_entity.pdbx_description
1 polymer ?
#
loop_
_entity_poly.entity_id
_entity_poly.type
_entity_poly.pdbx_seq_one_letter_code
_entity_poly.pdbx_strand_id
1 'polypeptide(L)'
;MLLAALRAPCRAQGAQVTRTFARAFGSRSPAVARPASRVLSQVRWPGTLRQQLAVAPSAGRFYAVAVNTPPPSEAQQVPPVAEAEAPPKVDEAVPQLVPKSVGIWLMSCSVLVLLIVVVGGVTRLTESGLSIVEWRPVTGIIPPRNAAEWEEEFNKYKESPEFKLLNHHFTVSEFKKIFYMEWGHRILGRLLGVYFLVPFAYFAARGRLDKRTLYKCLAMGGLIGAQGAMGWYMVKSGLEDSIIQENGVPRVSHYRLTSHLALAFALYAGMFYEGMAIIKDWKYAHGKPWSGLKDGTTVEECLKRPAVRSFLRQARWATGLVFITALSGALVAGLDAGLLYNEWPYMGNGFMPPKEELLDTRYSKTADRSDLWWRSILENPVTVQFDHRTMAYISYSMVTALAAQALYRPGWKAALPRAATISILAGWVAVNVQVLLGITTLLYMVPTSTASQHQLNSMVLMSAMFHTLLSLRRPSAAARAWRAAAAKAARK
;
A
#
# COMPACT_ATOMS: atom_id res chain seq x y z
N MET A 1 14.45 15.52 34.81
CA MET A 1 15.71 15.34 35.54
C MET A 1 16.00 13.85 35.64
N LEU A 2 17.15 13.43 35.09
CA LEU A 2 17.93 12.20 35.33
C LEU A 2 17.17 10.85 35.34
N LEU A 3 17.37 9.90 34.41
CA LEU A 3 18.59 9.49 33.70
C LEU A 3 19.78 9.23 34.67
N ALA A 4 19.69 8.17 35.47
CA ALA A 4 20.82 7.59 36.20
C ALA A 4 20.50 6.17 36.73
N ALA A 5 20.65 5.13 35.91
CA ALA A 5 20.81 3.76 36.40
C ALA A 5 21.51 2.86 35.37
N LEU A 6 22.65 3.35 34.85
CA LEU A 6 23.64 2.50 34.19
C LEU A 6 25.02 3.03 34.58
N ARG A 7 25.76 2.20 35.33
CA ARG A 7 27.24 2.07 35.44
C ARG A 7 27.68 1.91 36.90
N ALA A 8 28.16 0.70 37.24
CA ALA A 8 29.49 0.49 37.82
C ALA A 8 29.81 -1.03 37.91
N PRO A 9 31.10 -1.42 37.95
CA PRO A 9 31.62 -2.65 37.33
C PRO A 9 32.38 -3.61 38.28
N CYS A 10 32.67 -4.85 37.84
CA CYS A 10 33.97 -5.56 38.02
C CYS A 10 33.90 -7.00 37.46
N ARG A 11 34.71 -7.36 36.45
CA ARG A 11 35.92 -8.23 36.51
C ARG A 11 35.65 -9.65 37.05
N ALA A 12 35.59 -10.66 36.19
CA ALA A 12 36.72 -11.40 35.57
C ALA A 12 37.24 -12.55 36.46
N GLN A 13 36.79 -13.78 36.15
CA GLN A 13 37.56 -15.01 36.33
C GLN A 13 37.24 -15.92 35.14
N GLY A 14 38.28 -16.36 34.45
CA GLY A 14 38.22 -17.44 33.48
C GLY A 14 39.06 -18.60 33.98
N ALA A 15 38.68 -19.83 33.62
CA ALA A 15 39.59 -20.91 33.22
C ALA A 15 38.79 -22.16 32.81
N GLN A 16 39.09 -22.62 31.59
CA GLN A 16 39.34 -24.01 31.19
C GLN A 16 38.37 -25.12 31.65
N VAL A 17 37.66 -25.72 30.68
CA VAL A 17 37.68 -27.19 30.48
C VAL A 17 37.68 -27.49 28.98
N THR A 18 38.75 -28.12 28.52
CA THR A 18 38.91 -28.68 27.17
C THR A 18 38.84 -30.20 27.20
N ARG A 19 38.16 -30.76 26.19
CA ARG A 19 38.45 -32.01 25.44
C ARG A 19 38.51 -33.36 26.19
N THR A 20 37.52 -34.19 25.86
CA THR A 20 37.64 -35.62 25.45
C THR A 20 36.22 -36.02 24.98
N PHE A 21 35.95 -36.64 23.83
CA PHE A 21 36.53 -37.81 23.20
C PHE A 21 36.30 -37.76 21.67
N ALA A 22 37.31 -38.16 20.90
CA ALA A 22 37.18 -38.55 19.50
C ALA A 22 37.80 -39.94 19.31
N ARG A 23 37.14 -40.73 18.44
CA ARG A 23 37.60 -41.90 17.65
C ARG A 23 37.16 -43.30 18.10
N ALA A 24 36.33 -43.90 17.24
CA ALA A 24 36.65 -45.11 16.46
C ALA A 24 35.79 -45.09 15.16
N PHE A 25 36.37 -44.80 13.98
CA PHE A 25 36.76 -45.75 12.90
C PHE A 25 35.60 -46.60 12.35
N GLY A 26 35.31 -46.70 11.04
CA GLY A 26 36.00 -46.22 9.85
C GLY A 26 35.26 -46.52 8.53
N SER A 27 35.74 -45.85 7.48
CA SER A 27 35.77 -46.18 6.04
C SER A 27 34.61 -46.96 5.37
N ARG A 28 33.99 -46.32 4.37
CA ARG A 28 34.13 -46.65 2.92
C ARG A 28 33.36 -45.64 2.06
N SER A 29 34.05 -45.01 1.11
CA SER A 29 33.43 -44.41 -0.09
C SER A 29 33.28 -45.51 -1.16
N PRO A 30 32.37 -45.33 -2.14
CA PRO A 30 32.81 -44.70 -3.38
C PRO A 30 31.81 -43.68 -3.97
N ALA A 31 32.34 -42.86 -4.88
CA ALA A 31 31.63 -41.94 -5.75
C ALA A 31 30.64 -42.65 -6.70
N VAL A 32 29.68 -41.92 -7.27
CA VAL A 32 29.36 -41.93 -8.73
C VAL A 32 28.32 -40.84 -9.10
N ALA A 33 28.71 -40.11 -10.14
CA ALA A 33 28.00 -39.43 -11.24
C ALA A 33 26.55 -38.91 -11.15
N ARG A 34 26.39 -37.71 -11.73
CA ARG A 34 25.17 -37.15 -12.31
C ARG A 34 24.64 -38.02 -13.46
N PRO A 35 23.32 -37.94 -13.75
CA PRO A 35 22.89 -37.94 -15.14
C PRO A 35 22.00 -36.74 -15.50
N ALA A 36 22.15 -36.31 -16.75
CA ALA A 36 21.17 -35.55 -17.50
C ALA A 36 20.18 -36.53 -18.16
N SER A 37 18.93 -36.13 -18.36
CA SER A 37 18.23 -36.17 -19.66
C SER A 37 16.70 -36.06 -19.51
N ARG A 38 16.12 -35.61 -20.63
CA ARG A 38 14.71 -35.34 -20.96
C ARG A 38 13.76 -36.50 -20.63
N VAL A 39 12.54 -36.17 -20.20
CA VAL A 39 11.32 -36.89 -20.58
C VAL A 39 10.18 -35.90 -20.82
N LEU A 40 9.78 -35.80 -22.09
CA LEU A 40 8.48 -35.33 -22.56
C LEU A 40 7.50 -36.51 -22.58
N SER A 41 6.20 -36.18 -22.74
CA SER A 41 5.05 -37.09 -22.98
C SER A 41 4.29 -37.44 -21.68
N GLN A 42 2.97 -37.46 -21.57
CA GLN A 42 1.83 -37.33 -22.49
C GLN A 42 0.63 -36.79 -21.70
N VAL A 43 -0.13 -35.83 -22.24
CA VAL A 43 -1.55 -35.64 -21.87
C VAL A 43 -2.33 -35.51 -23.17
N ARG A 44 -3.18 -36.51 -23.42
CA ARG A 44 -4.13 -36.58 -24.55
C ARG A 44 -5.38 -35.77 -24.20
N TRP A 45 -5.85 -34.95 -25.15
CA TRP A 45 -7.20 -34.39 -25.14
C TRP A 45 -8.11 -35.29 -26.01
N PRO A 46 -9.33 -35.64 -25.56
CA PRO A 46 -10.28 -36.34 -26.41
C PRO A 46 -10.86 -35.37 -27.45
N GLY A 47 -10.77 -35.78 -28.72
CA GLY A 47 -11.37 -35.06 -29.84
C GLY A 47 -12.84 -35.44 -30.02
N THR A 48 -13.65 -34.45 -30.39
CA THR A 48 -14.86 -34.66 -31.19
C THR A 48 -15.12 -33.44 -32.07
N LEU A 49 -15.59 -33.73 -33.29
CA LEU A 49 -16.22 -32.85 -34.28
C LEU A 49 -15.34 -31.91 -35.13
N ARG A 50 -14.68 -32.60 -36.05
CA ARG A 50 -14.35 -32.18 -37.42
C ARG A 50 -15.65 -32.03 -38.23
N GLN A 51 -15.99 -30.82 -38.70
CA GLN A 51 -16.44 -30.57 -40.08
C GLN A 51 -16.80 -29.09 -40.34
N GLN A 52 -16.45 -28.67 -41.57
CA GLN A 52 -16.95 -27.54 -42.35
C GLN A 52 -16.42 -26.13 -42.01
N LEU A 53 -15.42 -25.69 -42.79
CA LEU A 53 -15.62 -24.73 -43.88
C LEU A 53 -14.32 -24.62 -44.70
N ALA A 54 -14.38 -25.06 -45.95
CA ALA A 54 -13.32 -24.93 -46.93
C ALA A 54 -13.40 -23.54 -47.58
N VAL A 55 -12.28 -22.82 -47.65
CA VAL A 55 -12.13 -21.62 -48.48
C VAL A 55 -10.88 -21.80 -49.35
N ALA A 56 -11.09 -21.64 -50.65
CA ALA A 56 -10.14 -21.86 -51.73
C ALA A 56 -8.99 -20.83 -51.76
N PRO A 57 -7.84 -21.16 -52.38
CA PRO A 57 -6.77 -20.21 -52.64
C PRO A 57 -7.07 -19.42 -53.92
N SER A 58 -7.19 -18.09 -53.82
CA SER A 58 -7.32 -17.20 -54.98
C SER A 58 -5.95 -16.81 -55.54
N ALA A 59 -5.76 -17.09 -56.82
CA ALA A 59 -4.61 -16.72 -57.64
C ALA A 59 -4.46 -15.19 -57.77
N GLY A 60 -3.29 -14.67 -57.41
CA GLY A 60 -2.85 -13.32 -57.77
C GLY A 60 -1.97 -13.38 -59.00
N ARG A 61 -2.47 -12.85 -60.12
CA ARG A 61 -1.73 -12.70 -61.39
C ARG A 61 -0.56 -11.72 -61.21
N PHE A 62 0.65 -12.16 -61.53
CA PHE A 62 1.80 -11.30 -61.77
C PHE A 62 1.72 -10.77 -63.21
N TYR A 63 1.58 -9.46 -63.38
CA TYR A 63 1.79 -8.80 -64.66
C TYR A 63 3.24 -8.33 -64.73
N ALA A 64 4.02 -8.92 -65.65
CA ALA A 64 5.33 -8.42 -66.02
C ALA A 64 5.13 -7.20 -66.94
N VAL A 65 5.49 -6.01 -66.46
CA VAL A 65 5.58 -4.80 -67.29
C VAL A 65 7.03 -4.68 -67.72
N ALA A 66 7.28 -4.91 -69.01
CA ALA A 66 8.54 -4.62 -69.66
C ALA A 66 8.70 -3.10 -69.76
N VAL A 67 9.73 -2.54 -69.12
CA VAL A 67 10.10 -1.13 -69.27
C VAL A 67 11.17 -1.05 -70.35
N ASN A 68 10.82 -0.47 -71.49
CA ASN A 68 11.77 -0.06 -72.52
C ASN A 68 12.56 1.15 -72.01
N THR A 69 13.88 1.00 -71.92
CA THR A 69 14.82 2.11 -71.71
C THR A 69 15.22 2.73 -73.05
N PRO A 70 15.04 4.05 -73.27
CA PRO A 70 15.65 4.74 -74.40
C PRO A 70 17.15 5.03 -74.16
N PRO A 71 17.96 5.19 -75.23
CA PRO A 71 19.42 5.39 -75.14
C PRO A 71 19.81 6.80 -74.67
N PRO A 72 21.07 7.02 -74.24
CA PRO A 72 21.49 8.24 -73.56
C PRO A 72 21.64 9.41 -74.54
N SER A 73 21.12 10.58 -74.16
CA SER A 73 21.35 11.86 -74.83
C SER A 73 21.92 12.87 -73.83
N GLU A 74 22.67 13.83 -74.37
CA GLU A 74 23.76 14.58 -73.77
C GLU A 74 23.41 15.53 -72.61
N ALA A 75 24.45 15.77 -71.83
CA ALA A 75 24.61 16.68 -70.70
C ALA A 75 23.79 17.99 -70.73
N GLN A 76 23.01 18.21 -69.66
CA GLN A 76 22.72 19.54 -69.14
C GLN A 76 23.30 19.68 -67.73
N GLN A 77 24.20 20.65 -67.57
CA GLN A 77 24.81 21.00 -66.29
C GLN A 77 23.76 21.59 -65.35
N VAL A 78 23.52 20.92 -64.22
CA VAL A 78 22.73 21.44 -63.10
C VAL A 78 23.69 22.24 -62.19
N PRO A 79 23.37 23.49 -61.80
CA PRO A 79 24.22 24.27 -60.90
C PRO A 79 24.32 23.60 -59.52
N PRO A 80 25.40 23.85 -58.75
CA PRO A 80 25.60 23.18 -57.47
C PRO A 80 24.47 23.56 -56.50
N VAL A 81 23.79 22.53 -56.00
CA VAL A 81 22.86 22.67 -54.88
C VAL A 81 23.67 23.17 -53.69
N ALA A 82 23.41 24.40 -53.27
CA ALA A 82 23.93 24.92 -52.01
C ALA A 82 23.61 23.91 -50.90
N GLU A 83 24.63 23.50 -50.14
CA GLU A 83 24.46 22.72 -48.92
C GLU A 83 23.41 23.44 -48.07
N ALA A 84 22.23 22.84 -47.98
CA ALA A 84 21.22 23.27 -47.04
C ALA A 84 21.82 23.07 -45.64
N GLU A 85 22.25 24.17 -45.02
CA GLU A 85 22.59 24.20 -43.61
C GLU A 85 21.48 23.49 -42.84
N ALA A 86 21.85 22.42 -42.14
CA ALA A 86 20.94 21.72 -41.25
C ALA A 86 20.33 22.76 -40.29
N PRO A 87 19.01 22.72 -40.06
CA PRO A 87 18.35 23.70 -39.22
C PRO A 87 19.05 23.75 -37.85
N PRO A 88 19.20 24.95 -37.25
CA PRO A 88 19.90 25.09 -35.98
C PRO A 88 19.26 24.15 -34.95
N LYS A 89 20.07 23.29 -34.34
CA LYS A 89 19.65 22.44 -33.23
C LYS A 89 19.09 23.37 -32.15
N VAL A 90 17.77 23.39 -32.00
CA VAL A 90 17.09 24.04 -30.89
C VAL A 90 17.75 23.51 -29.62
N ASP A 91 18.37 24.39 -28.83
CA ASP A 91 18.91 24.02 -27.52
C ASP A 91 17.82 23.26 -26.76
N GLU A 92 18.04 21.96 -26.54
CA GLU A 92 17.06 21.05 -25.96
C GLU A 92 16.72 21.56 -24.54
N ALA A 93 15.59 22.30 -24.42
CA ALA A 93 15.21 22.93 -23.17
C ALA A 93 15.09 21.86 -22.08
N VAL A 94 15.84 22.04 -20.98
CA VAL A 94 15.90 21.05 -19.91
C VAL A 94 14.47 20.79 -19.40
N PRO A 95 14.01 19.53 -19.36
CA PRO A 95 12.65 19.21 -18.93
C PRO A 95 12.35 19.77 -17.55
N GLN A 96 11.10 20.19 -17.35
CA GLN A 96 10.65 20.82 -16.11
C GLN A 96 10.90 19.91 -14.89
N LEU A 97 11.58 20.46 -13.88
CA LEU A 97 11.77 19.81 -12.58
C LEU A 97 10.71 20.30 -11.59
N VAL A 98 9.94 19.37 -11.03
CA VAL A 98 8.95 19.70 -10.00
C VAL A 98 9.65 20.18 -8.73
N PRO A 99 9.24 21.32 -8.15
CA PRO A 99 9.91 21.87 -6.97
C PRO A 99 9.67 21.03 -5.71
N LYS A 100 10.66 21.01 -4.81
CA LYS A 100 10.59 20.28 -3.53
C LYS A 100 9.36 20.65 -2.69
N SER A 101 8.86 21.88 -2.79
CA SER A 101 7.67 22.35 -2.06
C SER A 101 6.42 21.52 -2.37
N VAL A 102 6.24 21.07 -3.62
CA VAL A 102 5.13 20.18 -4.01
C VAL A 102 5.27 18.84 -3.29
N GLY A 103 6.49 18.31 -3.23
CA GLY A 103 6.77 17.08 -2.51
C GLY A 103 6.51 17.19 -1.00
N ILE A 104 6.93 18.29 -0.36
CA ILE A 104 6.67 18.54 1.07
C ILE A 104 5.16 18.68 1.33
N TRP A 105 4.45 19.40 0.47
CA TRP A 105 3.00 19.53 0.56
C TRP A 105 2.29 18.17 0.49
N LEU A 106 2.59 17.33 -0.51
CA LEU A 106 2.02 15.97 -0.60
C LEU A 106 2.38 15.11 0.62
N MET A 107 3.61 15.21 1.14
CA MET A 107 4.00 14.53 2.38
C MET A 107 3.16 15.01 3.58
N SER A 108 2.93 16.32 3.70
CA SER A 108 2.08 16.86 4.78
C SER A 108 0.61 16.40 4.65
N CYS A 109 0.08 16.31 3.42
CA CYS A 109 -1.23 15.71 3.18
C CYS A 109 -1.26 14.23 3.58
N SER A 110 -0.21 13.46 3.30
CA SER A 110 -0.13 12.05 3.71
C SER A 110 -0.16 11.88 5.23
N VAL A 111 0.50 12.77 5.98
CA VAL A 111 0.45 12.77 7.45
C VAL A 111 -0.97 13.09 7.93
N LEU A 112 -1.65 14.04 7.30
CA LEU A 112 -3.04 14.35 7.63
C LEU A 112 -3.98 13.18 7.33
N VAL A 113 -3.81 12.46 6.21
CA VAL A 113 -4.55 11.22 5.92
C VAL A 113 -4.30 10.16 6.99
N LEU A 114 -3.05 10.00 7.44
CA LEU A 114 -2.74 9.08 8.54
C LEU A 114 -3.48 9.45 9.83
N LEU A 115 -3.53 10.74 10.18
CA LEU A 115 -4.31 11.21 11.34
C LEU A 115 -5.81 10.93 11.18
N ILE A 116 -6.37 11.18 9.99
CA ILE A 116 -7.78 10.87 9.67
C ILE A 116 -8.06 9.38 9.85
N VAL A 117 -7.17 8.51 9.35
CA VAL A 117 -7.32 7.06 9.48
C VAL A 117 -7.32 6.66 10.96
N VAL A 118 -6.39 7.15 11.77
CA VAL A 118 -6.35 6.86 13.22
C VAL A 118 -7.63 7.31 13.92
N VAL A 119 -8.06 8.56 13.72
CA VAL A 119 -9.30 9.08 14.31
C VAL A 119 -10.53 8.30 13.82
N GLY A 120 -10.54 7.87 12.56
CA GLY A 120 -11.59 7.01 12.00
C GLY A 120 -11.62 5.61 12.59
N GLY A 121 -10.44 5.04 12.87
CA GLY A 121 -10.32 3.78 13.61
C GLY A 121 -10.94 3.92 14.99
N VAL A 122 -10.62 4.99 15.73
CA VAL A 122 -11.23 5.27 17.04
C VAL A 122 -12.75 5.50 16.91
N THR A 123 -13.20 6.22 15.87
CA THR A 123 -14.63 6.46 15.61
C THR A 123 -15.39 5.14 15.42
N ARG A 124 -14.80 4.18 14.68
CA ARG A 124 -15.38 2.84 14.53
C ARG A 124 -15.36 2.05 15.84
N LEU A 125 -14.22 2.01 16.53
CA LEU A 125 -14.03 1.22 17.76
C LEU A 125 -14.85 1.73 18.95
N THR A 126 -15.27 2.99 18.91
CA THR A 126 -16.17 3.61 19.90
C THR A 126 -17.62 3.67 19.44
N GLU A 127 -17.92 3.07 18.28
CA GLU A 127 -19.26 3.05 17.68
C GLU A 127 -19.89 4.44 17.57
N SER A 128 -19.07 5.45 17.24
CA SER A 128 -19.53 6.84 17.10
C SER A 128 -19.88 7.23 15.68
N GLY A 129 -19.68 6.34 14.71
CA GLY A 129 -19.77 6.65 13.28
C GLY A 129 -21.18 6.94 12.72
N LEU A 130 -22.22 6.87 13.54
CA LEU A 130 -23.62 7.14 13.18
C LEU A 130 -24.28 8.22 14.06
N SER A 131 -23.49 8.93 14.87
CA SER A 131 -23.96 9.98 15.78
C SER A 131 -24.42 11.27 15.07
N ILE A 132 -23.91 11.56 13.88
CA ILE A 132 -24.27 12.72 13.06
C ILE A 132 -25.03 12.26 11.81
N VAL A 133 -26.36 12.28 11.90
CA VAL A 133 -27.24 11.75 10.84
C VAL A 133 -27.29 12.61 9.58
N GLU A 134 -26.97 13.90 9.71
CA GLU A 134 -27.04 14.84 8.60
C GLU A 134 -25.74 14.89 7.78
N TRP A 135 -25.88 15.04 6.47
CA TRP A 135 -24.76 15.27 5.56
C TRP A 135 -24.69 16.76 5.17
N ARG A 136 -23.92 17.53 5.94
CA ARG A 136 -23.67 18.96 5.68
C ARG A 136 -22.17 19.21 5.38
N PRO A 137 -21.70 19.04 4.13
CA PRO A 137 -20.27 19.15 3.79
C PRO A 137 -19.65 20.50 4.11
N VAL A 138 -20.40 21.59 3.90
CA VAL A 138 -19.90 22.97 4.05
C VAL A 138 -20.35 23.60 5.37
N THR A 139 -21.64 23.52 5.69
CA THR A 139 -22.23 24.22 6.85
C THR A 139 -22.04 23.49 8.18
N GLY A 140 -21.77 22.18 8.18
CA GLY A 140 -21.61 21.36 9.39
C GLY A 140 -20.21 21.42 10.04
N ILE A 141 -19.50 22.55 9.92
CA ILE A 141 -18.16 22.73 10.51
C ILE A 141 -18.26 23.11 11.99
N ILE A 142 -19.23 23.95 12.33
CA ILE A 142 -19.39 24.47 13.69
C ILE A 142 -20.27 23.49 14.48
N PRO A 143 -19.78 22.91 15.61
CA PRO A 143 -20.60 22.05 16.45
C PRO A 143 -21.64 22.86 17.24
N PRO A 144 -22.67 22.22 17.82
CA PRO A 144 -23.67 22.89 18.66
C PRO A 144 -23.03 23.67 19.82
N ARG A 145 -23.46 24.91 20.02
CA ARG A 145 -22.84 25.88 20.94
C ARG A 145 -23.61 26.08 22.24
N ASN A 146 -24.91 25.83 22.23
CA ASN A 146 -25.79 26.03 23.39
C ASN A 146 -26.66 24.80 23.65
N ALA A 147 -27.35 24.78 24.79
CA ALA A 147 -28.17 23.64 25.21
C ALA A 147 -29.29 23.31 24.21
N ALA A 148 -29.94 24.32 23.62
CA ALA A 148 -31.03 24.11 22.67
C ALA A 148 -30.53 23.42 21.38
N GLU A 149 -29.40 23.86 20.83
CA GLU A 149 -28.78 23.21 19.65
C GLU A 149 -28.34 21.78 19.95
N TRP A 150 -27.84 21.51 21.17
CA TRP A 150 -27.48 20.15 21.58
C TRP A 150 -28.69 19.22 21.70
N GLU A 151 -29.81 19.72 22.22
CA GLU A 151 -31.05 18.95 22.28
C GLU A 151 -31.62 18.69 20.89
N GLU A 152 -31.52 19.63 19.95
CA GLU A 152 -31.95 19.43 18.56
C GLU A 152 -31.19 18.27 17.91
N GLU A 153 -29.85 18.28 17.97
CA GLU A 153 -29.03 17.20 17.41
C GLU A 153 -29.25 15.87 18.15
N PHE A 154 -29.46 15.91 19.47
CA PHE A 154 -29.74 14.70 20.23
C PHE A 154 -31.13 14.12 19.87
N ASN A 155 -32.13 14.95 19.62
CA ASN A 155 -33.44 14.50 19.18
C ASN A 155 -33.38 13.83 17.80
N LYS A 156 -32.58 14.36 16.87
CA LYS A 156 -32.29 13.68 15.59
C LYS A 156 -31.62 12.32 15.83
N TYR A 157 -30.68 12.25 16.77
CA TYR A 157 -30.02 10.98 17.12
C TYR A 157 -31.00 9.95 17.71
N LYS A 158 -31.97 10.38 18.53
CA LYS A 158 -33.01 9.49 19.10
C LYS A 158 -33.85 8.78 18.04
N GLU A 159 -33.99 9.38 16.87
CA GLU A 159 -34.72 8.78 15.75
C GLU A 159 -33.92 7.68 15.04
N SER A 160 -32.60 7.63 15.24
CA SER A 160 -31.72 6.65 14.58
C SER A 160 -31.95 5.22 15.10
N PRO A 161 -31.68 4.19 14.27
CA PRO A 161 -31.66 2.80 14.71
C PRO A 161 -30.65 2.53 15.84
N GLU A 162 -29.50 3.22 15.82
CA GLU A 162 -28.44 3.05 16.83
C GLU A 162 -28.92 3.46 18.23
N PHE A 163 -29.61 4.60 18.36
CA PHE A 163 -30.20 4.99 19.62
C PHE A 163 -31.30 4.01 20.06
N LYS A 164 -32.22 3.66 19.16
CA LYS A 164 -33.36 2.80 19.49
C LYS A 164 -32.94 1.40 19.97
N LEU A 165 -31.90 0.81 19.37
CA LEU A 165 -31.48 -0.56 19.64
C LEU A 165 -30.35 -0.66 20.68
N LEU A 166 -29.37 0.25 20.66
CA LEU A 166 -28.15 0.15 21.48
C LEU A 166 -28.08 1.23 22.57
N ASN A 167 -28.33 2.48 22.19
CA ASN A 167 -27.99 3.64 23.03
C ASN A 167 -29.21 4.33 23.67
N HIS A 168 -30.32 3.64 23.85
CA HIS A 168 -31.60 4.21 24.34
C HIS A 168 -31.51 4.83 25.75
N HIS A 169 -30.48 4.45 26.51
CA HIS A 169 -30.18 4.96 27.84
C HIS A 169 -29.31 6.23 27.85
N PHE A 170 -28.80 6.66 26.69
CA PHE A 170 -27.88 7.78 26.62
C PHE A 170 -28.55 9.09 27.05
N THR A 171 -27.78 9.87 27.80
CA THR A 171 -28.03 11.28 28.08
C THR A 171 -27.36 12.16 27.02
N VAL A 172 -27.73 13.45 26.96
CA VAL A 172 -27.04 14.43 26.10
C VAL A 172 -25.53 14.47 26.38
N SER A 173 -25.11 14.27 27.63
CA SER A 173 -23.69 14.21 27.99
C SER A 173 -22.94 13.03 27.38
N GLU A 174 -23.59 11.87 27.25
CA GLU A 174 -23.01 10.70 26.60
C GLU A 174 -23.01 10.86 25.09
N PHE A 175 -24.11 11.37 24.53
CA PHE A 175 -24.23 11.72 23.12
C PHE A 175 -23.10 12.68 22.66
N LYS A 176 -22.78 13.71 23.46
CA LYS A 176 -21.68 14.64 23.15
C LYS A 176 -20.35 13.92 22.90
N LYS A 177 -20.06 12.83 23.61
CA LYS A 177 -18.78 12.10 23.47
C LYS A 177 -18.67 11.45 22.09
N ILE A 178 -19.72 10.73 21.67
CA ILE A 178 -19.76 10.09 20.35
C ILE A 178 -19.82 11.14 19.23
N PHE A 179 -20.60 12.21 19.44
CA PHE A 179 -20.70 13.33 18.49
C PHE A 179 -19.35 13.99 18.22
N TYR A 180 -18.59 14.33 19.26
CA TYR A 180 -17.30 15.00 19.09
C TYR A 180 -16.27 14.12 18.39
N MET A 181 -16.32 12.80 18.60
CA MET A 181 -15.44 11.84 17.92
C MET A 181 -15.72 11.84 16.41
N GLU A 182 -16.98 11.69 16.03
CA GLU A 182 -17.38 11.69 14.62
C GLU A 182 -17.17 13.06 13.98
N TRP A 183 -17.54 14.14 14.67
CA TRP A 183 -17.30 15.51 14.22
C TRP A 183 -15.81 15.74 13.96
N GLY A 184 -14.93 15.34 14.88
CA GLY A 184 -13.48 15.45 14.73
C GLY A 184 -12.98 14.74 13.48
N HIS A 185 -13.44 13.51 13.24
CA HIS A 185 -13.12 12.77 12.01
C HIS A 185 -13.56 13.54 10.75
N ARG A 186 -14.83 13.98 10.71
CA ARG A 186 -15.40 14.71 9.56
C ARG A 186 -14.67 16.03 9.31
N ILE A 187 -14.29 16.76 10.36
CA ILE A 187 -13.53 18.01 10.25
C ILE A 187 -12.14 17.77 9.65
N LEU A 188 -11.43 16.74 10.10
CA LEU A 188 -10.13 16.41 9.52
C LEU A 188 -10.24 16.09 8.02
N GLY A 189 -11.29 15.37 7.60
CA GLY A 189 -11.58 15.12 6.18
C GLY A 189 -11.80 16.40 5.38
N ARG A 190 -12.56 17.37 5.91
CA ARG A 190 -12.75 18.69 5.28
C ARG A 190 -11.45 19.50 5.20
N LEU A 191 -10.68 19.50 6.28
CA LEU A 191 -9.37 20.15 6.34
C LEU A 191 -8.44 19.58 5.27
N LEU A 192 -8.42 18.25 5.09
CA LEU A 192 -7.65 17.62 4.00
C LEU A 192 -8.10 18.10 2.63
N GLY A 193 -9.41 18.20 2.39
CA GLY A 193 -9.96 18.72 1.14
C GLY A 193 -9.42 20.11 0.80
N VAL A 194 -9.51 21.06 1.73
CA VAL A 194 -9.01 22.44 1.53
C VAL A 194 -7.50 22.46 1.43
N TYR A 195 -6.80 21.77 2.33
CA TYR A 195 -5.34 21.74 2.42
C TYR A 195 -4.69 21.04 1.21
N PHE A 196 -5.44 20.20 0.51
CA PHE A 196 -5.04 19.67 -0.79
C PHE A 196 -5.41 20.61 -1.94
N LEU A 197 -6.69 21.00 -2.05
CA LEU A 197 -7.19 21.71 -3.23
C LEU A 197 -6.56 23.09 -3.41
N VAL A 198 -6.34 23.85 -2.34
CA VAL A 198 -5.80 25.23 -2.44
C VAL A 198 -4.35 25.23 -2.96
N PRO A 199 -3.39 24.49 -2.35
CA PRO A 199 -2.05 24.42 -2.91
C PRO A 199 -2.00 23.75 -4.28
N PHE A 200 -2.85 22.75 -4.55
CA PHE A 200 -2.95 22.13 -5.87
C PHE A 200 -3.31 23.16 -6.95
N ALA A 201 -4.37 23.93 -6.75
CA ALA A 201 -4.81 24.97 -7.67
C ALA A 201 -3.71 26.02 -7.89
N TYR A 202 -3.03 26.44 -6.83
CA TYR A 202 -1.89 27.34 -6.91
C TYR A 202 -0.74 26.76 -7.76
N PHE A 203 -0.30 25.53 -7.49
CA PHE A 203 0.81 24.92 -8.23
C PHE A 203 0.46 24.67 -9.69
N ALA A 204 -0.79 24.27 -9.98
CA ALA A 204 -1.27 24.09 -11.34
C ALA A 204 -1.32 25.42 -12.11
N ALA A 205 -1.93 26.46 -11.52
CA ALA A 205 -2.03 27.79 -12.14
C ALA A 205 -0.65 28.44 -12.38
N ARG A 206 0.32 28.18 -11.49
CA ARG A 206 1.72 28.65 -11.66
C ARG A 206 2.56 27.77 -12.59
N GLY A 207 1.97 26.75 -13.21
CA GLY A 207 2.68 25.83 -14.10
C GLY A 207 3.85 25.12 -13.40
N ARG A 208 3.76 24.86 -12.09
CA ARG A 208 4.84 24.23 -11.29
C ARG A 208 4.80 22.70 -11.30
N LEU A 209 3.80 22.12 -11.96
CA LEU A 209 3.61 20.67 -12.07
C LEU A 209 3.90 20.24 -13.51
N ASP A 210 4.72 19.21 -13.70
CA ASP A 210 4.82 18.55 -14.99
C ASP A 210 3.52 17.75 -15.27
N LYS A 211 3.26 17.43 -16.55
CA LYS A 211 2.03 16.74 -16.98
C LYS A 211 1.76 15.46 -16.16
N ARG A 212 2.81 14.70 -15.84
CA ARG A 212 2.66 13.45 -15.09
C ARG A 212 2.27 13.71 -13.64
N THR A 213 2.89 14.68 -12.97
CA THR A 213 2.53 15.02 -11.59
C THR A 213 1.14 15.64 -11.52
N LEU A 214 0.76 16.47 -12.50
CA LEU A 214 -0.59 17.03 -12.61
C LEU A 214 -1.66 15.93 -12.62
N TYR A 215 -1.56 14.93 -13.50
CA TYR A 215 -2.53 13.84 -13.56
C TYR A 215 -2.58 12.99 -12.28
N LYS A 216 -1.43 12.79 -11.62
CA LYS A 216 -1.39 12.09 -10.33
C LYS A 216 -2.08 12.90 -9.23
N CYS A 217 -1.87 14.22 -9.18
CA CYS A 217 -2.58 15.10 -8.25
C CYS A 217 -4.08 15.14 -8.56
N LEU A 218 -4.49 15.15 -9.83
CA LEU A 218 -5.91 15.02 -10.20
C LEU A 218 -6.51 13.70 -9.73
N ALA A 219 -5.81 12.57 -9.94
CA ALA A 219 -6.25 11.27 -9.45
C ALA A 219 -6.37 11.25 -7.91
N MET A 220 -5.42 11.84 -7.18
CA MET A 220 -5.49 11.99 -5.73
C MET A 220 -6.66 12.89 -5.29
N GLY A 221 -6.92 13.98 -6.01
CA GLY A 221 -8.11 14.82 -5.79
C GLY A 221 -9.41 14.06 -6.00
N GLY A 222 -9.47 13.24 -7.06
CA GLY A 222 -10.59 12.31 -7.30
C GLY A 222 -10.77 11.30 -6.15
N LEU A 223 -9.68 10.75 -5.62
CA LEU A 223 -9.72 9.87 -4.45
C LEU A 223 -10.21 10.58 -3.18
N ILE A 224 -9.88 11.86 -2.97
CA ILE A 224 -10.45 12.66 -1.86
C ILE A 224 -11.96 12.83 -2.04
N GLY A 225 -12.43 13.10 -3.26
CA GLY A 225 -13.87 13.15 -3.57
C GLY A 225 -14.55 11.81 -3.32
N ALA A 226 -13.95 10.71 -3.77
CA ALA A 226 -14.44 9.35 -3.56
C ALA A 226 -14.46 8.96 -2.07
N GLN A 227 -13.50 9.43 -1.27
CA GLN A 227 -13.50 9.29 0.19
C GLN A 227 -14.73 9.93 0.82
N GLY A 228 -15.06 11.17 0.45
CA GLY A 228 -16.26 11.86 0.91
C GLY A 228 -17.54 11.14 0.49
N ALA A 229 -17.65 10.71 -0.77
CA ALA A 229 -18.80 9.96 -1.28
C ALA A 229 -18.97 8.61 -0.56
N MET A 230 -17.88 7.88 -0.32
CA MET A 230 -17.91 6.62 0.39
C MET A 230 -18.28 6.80 1.86
N GLY A 231 -17.77 7.85 2.53
CA GLY A 231 -18.15 8.20 3.90
C GLY A 231 -19.64 8.53 4.03
N TRP A 232 -20.19 9.29 3.08
CA TRP A 232 -21.64 9.53 3.00
C TRP A 232 -22.42 8.21 2.85
N TYR A 233 -21.98 7.34 1.94
CA TYR A 233 -22.62 6.05 1.70
C TYR A 233 -22.58 5.15 2.94
N MET A 234 -21.48 5.12 3.68
CA MET A 234 -21.36 4.42 4.96
C MET A 234 -22.40 4.88 5.98
N VAL A 235 -22.58 6.19 6.15
CA VAL A 235 -23.51 6.76 7.13
C VAL A 235 -24.96 6.54 6.70
N LYS A 236 -25.31 6.92 5.46
CA LYS A 236 -26.68 6.78 4.93
C LYS A 236 -27.22 5.36 5.13
N SER A 237 -26.37 4.39 4.85
CA SER A 237 -26.76 2.98 4.88
C SER A 237 -26.73 2.34 6.27
N GLY A 238 -26.17 3.02 7.28
CA GLY A 238 -26.29 2.62 8.69
C GLY A 238 -27.55 3.19 9.36
N LEU A 239 -28.31 4.04 8.67
CA LEU A 239 -29.52 4.69 9.16
C LEU A 239 -30.81 4.11 8.54
N GLU A 240 -30.73 2.99 7.81
CA GLU A 240 -31.88 2.38 7.14
C GLU A 240 -32.79 1.65 8.15
N ASP A 241 -34.11 1.90 8.07
CA ASP A 241 -35.11 1.30 8.98
C ASP A 241 -35.22 -0.23 8.85
N SER A 242 -34.80 -0.79 7.72
CA SER A 242 -34.74 -2.25 7.50
C SER A 242 -33.91 -2.97 8.56
N ILE A 243 -32.92 -2.28 9.16
CA ILE A 243 -32.10 -2.82 10.24
C ILE A 243 -32.95 -3.15 11.46
N ILE A 244 -33.94 -2.30 11.79
CA ILE A 244 -34.85 -2.53 12.92
C ILE A 244 -35.79 -3.70 12.59
N GLN A 245 -36.25 -3.80 11.35
CA GLN A 245 -37.18 -4.85 10.91
C GLN A 245 -36.54 -6.24 10.90
N GLU A 246 -35.24 -6.32 10.59
CA GLU A 246 -34.48 -7.57 10.52
C GLU A 246 -33.79 -7.94 11.85
N ASN A 247 -33.98 -7.19 12.94
CA ASN A 247 -33.21 -7.29 14.18
C ASN A 247 -31.68 -7.26 13.94
N GLY A 248 -31.25 -6.49 12.94
CA GLY A 248 -29.84 -6.32 12.59
C GLY A 248 -29.10 -5.42 13.57
N VAL A 249 -27.77 -5.55 13.62
CA VAL A 249 -26.93 -4.63 14.39
C VAL A 249 -26.80 -3.31 13.62
N PRO A 250 -27.18 -2.15 14.18
CA PRO A 250 -27.10 -0.85 13.52
C PRO A 250 -25.66 -0.36 13.45
N ARG A 251 -24.90 -0.91 12.50
CA ARG A 251 -23.49 -0.57 12.26
C ARG A 251 -23.20 -0.47 10.78
N VAL A 252 -22.14 0.27 10.45
CA VAL A 252 -21.66 0.36 9.07
C VAL A 252 -21.19 -1.01 8.60
N SER A 253 -21.69 -1.45 7.44
CA SER A 253 -21.26 -2.72 6.81
C SER A 253 -19.73 -2.83 6.72
N HIS A 254 -19.18 -3.97 7.13
CA HIS A 254 -17.74 -4.27 7.07
C HIS A 254 -17.18 -4.15 5.63
N TYR A 255 -17.98 -4.41 4.60
CA TYR A 255 -17.61 -4.16 3.21
C TYR A 255 -17.39 -2.67 2.92
N ARG A 256 -18.28 -1.82 3.42
CA ARG A 256 -18.22 -0.37 3.23
C ARG A 256 -17.05 0.22 4.02
N LEU A 257 -16.88 -0.20 5.27
CA LEU A 257 -15.73 0.16 6.10
C LEU A 257 -14.41 -0.21 5.43
N THR A 258 -14.29 -1.46 4.97
CA THR A 258 -13.07 -1.95 4.30
C THR A 258 -12.80 -1.18 3.00
N SER A 259 -13.84 -0.91 2.20
CA SER A 259 -13.71 -0.14 0.96
C SER A 259 -13.26 1.31 1.22
N HIS A 260 -13.82 1.95 2.24
CA HIS A 260 -13.43 3.29 2.66
C HIS A 260 -11.98 3.34 3.14
N LEU A 261 -11.57 2.38 3.98
CA LEU A 261 -10.18 2.25 4.43
C LEU A 261 -9.24 1.98 3.25
N ALA A 262 -9.63 1.12 2.30
CA ALA A 262 -8.83 0.81 1.12
C ALA A 262 -8.57 2.05 0.26
N LEU A 263 -9.60 2.86 0.01
CA LEU A 263 -9.47 4.13 -0.69
C LEU A 263 -8.56 5.11 0.10
N ALA A 264 -8.65 5.15 1.44
CA ALA A 264 -7.82 6.00 2.27
C ALA A 264 -6.34 5.56 2.25
N PHE A 265 -6.08 4.25 2.30
CA PHE A 265 -4.74 3.68 2.15
C PHE A 265 -4.15 3.92 0.77
N ALA A 266 -4.97 3.84 -0.30
CA ALA A 266 -4.55 4.17 -1.66
C ALA A 266 -4.18 5.65 -1.80
N LEU A 267 -5.00 6.55 -1.23
CA LEU A 267 -4.72 7.98 -1.19
C LEU A 267 -3.44 8.28 -0.41
N TYR A 268 -3.29 7.70 0.78
CA TYR A 268 -2.09 7.81 1.60
C TYR A 268 -0.84 7.35 0.84
N ALA A 269 -0.89 6.16 0.25
CA ALA A 269 0.21 5.58 -0.52
C ALA A 269 0.60 6.46 -1.70
N GLY A 270 -0.39 6.98 -2.44
CA GLY A 270 -0.17 7.91 -3.55
C GLY A 270 0.54 9.20 -3.11
N MET A 271 0.01 9.86 -2.08
CA MET A 271 0.58 11.10 -1.54
C MET A 271 1.99 10.90 -0.98
N PHE A 272 2.18 9.86 -0.17
CA PHE A 272 3.47 9.53 0.44
C PHE A 272 4.52 9.18 -0.63
N TYR A 273 4.18 8.28 -1.57
CA TYR A 273 5.11 7.82 -2.59
C TYR A 273 5.51 8.96 -3.53
N GLU A 274 4.55 9.75 -4.02
CA GLU A 274 4.83 10.86 -4.93
C GLU A 274 5.52 12.02 -4.22
N GLY A 275 5.12 12.35 -3.00
CA GLY A 275 5.77 13.38 -2.19
C GLY A 275 7.26 13.09 -1.98
N MET A 276 7.57 11.86 -1.54
CA MET A 276 8.95 11.44 -1.32
C MET A 276 9.73 11.32 -2.63
N ALA A 277 9.09 10.84 -3.70
CA ALA A 277 9.69 10.78 -5.02
C ALA A 277 10.14 12.15 -5.53
N ILE A 278 9.27 13.17 -5.45
CA ILE A 278 9.58 14.54 -5.87
C ILE A 278 10.73 15.10 -5.03
N ILE A 279 10.69 14.92 -3.71
CA ILE A 279 11.77 15.37 -2.82
C ILE A 279 13.09 14.72 -3.20
N LYS A 280 13.08 13.43 -3.51
CA LYS A 280 14.27 12.66 -3.86
C LYS A 280 14.82 13.07 -5.23
N ASP A 281 13.97 13.21 -6.24
CA ASP A 281 14.33 13.68 -7.57
C ASP A 281 14.92 15.09 -7.52
N TRP A 282 14.31 16.00 -6.74
CA TRP A 282 14.81 17.35 -6.54
C TRP A 282 16.19 17.35 -5.87
N LYS A 283 16.39 16.58 -4.79
CA LYS A 283 17.70 16.47 -4.11
C LYS A 283 18.79 15.94 -5.04
N TYR A 284 18.45 14.96 -5.88
CA TYR A 284 19.38 14.37 -6.84
C TYR A 284 19.80 15.35 -7.94
N ALA A 285 18.84 16.10 -8.48
CA ALA A 285 19.10 17.17 -9.45
C ALA A 285 20.09 18.22 -8.87
N HIS A 286 19.99 18.50 -7.56
CA HIS A 286 20.81 19.48 -6.84
C HIS A 286 22.03 18.85 -6.12
N GLY A 287 22.71 17.89 -6.76
CA GLY A 287 24.03 17.46 -6.28
C GLY A 287 24.04 16.30 -5.27
N LYS A 288 22.94 15.98 -4.57
CA LYS A 288 22.93 14.90 -3.56
C LYS A 288 23.05 13.50 -4.19
N PRO A 289 23.67 12.52 -3.50
CA PRO A 289 23.80 11.15 -4.00
C PRO A 289 22.46 10.41 -3.99
N TRP A 290 22.27 9.47 -4.94
CA TRP A 290 21.06 8.65 -5.01
C TRP A 290 21.12 7.50 -4.01
N SER A 291 20.20 7.48 -3.03
CA SER A 291 20.01 6.37 -2.08
C SER A 291 21.25 5.93 -1.28
N GLY A 292 22.27 6.79 -1.17
CA GLY A 292 23.54 6.43 -0.55
C GLY A 292 24.32 5.37 -1.33
N LEU A 293 24.20 5.37 -2.67
CA LEU A 293 25.15 4.68 -3.54
C LEU A 293 26.55 5.22 -3.29
N LYS A 294 27.54 4.31 -3.27
CA LYS A 294 28.96 4.65 -3.13
C LYS A 294 29.46 5.33 -4.42
N ASP A 295 30.51 6.12 -4.28
CA ASP A 295 31.09 6.88 -5.40
C ASP A 295 31.49 5.94 -6.56
N GLY A 296 31.16 6.35 -7.79
CA GLY A 296 31.48 5.64 -9.04
C GLY A 296 30.44 4.66 -9.56
N THR A 297 29.50 4.16 -8.75
CA THR A 297 28.43 3.26 -9.25
C THR A 297 27.22 4.05 -9.75
N THR A 298 26.82 3.84 -11.01
CA THR A 298 25.60 4.47 -11.55
C THR A 298 24.32 3.82 -11.00
N VAL A 299 23.21 4.56 -11.00
CA VAL A 299 21.91 4.00 -10.56
C VAL A 299 21.51 2.83 -11.47
N GLU A 300 21.77 2.96 -12.77
CA GLU A 300 21.49 1.98 -13.80
C GLU A 300 22.26 0.68 -13.58
N GLU A 301 23.55 0.75 -13.24
CA GLU A 301 24.36 -0.41 -12.86
C GLU A 301 23.82 -1.11 -11.62
N CYS A 302 23.49 -0.35 -10.57
CA CYS A 302 22.94 -0.91 -9.34
C CYS A 302 21.65 -1.71 -9.62
N LEU A 303 20.73 -1.16 -10.42
CA LEU A 303 19.45 -1.80 -10.73
C LEU A 303 19.57 -3.00 -11.69
N LYS A 304 20.70 -3.14 -12.40
CA LYS A 304 20.97 -4.32 -13.24
C LYS A 304 21.45 -5.53 -12.43
N ARG A 305 21.97 -5.33 -11.20
CA ARG A 305 22.48 -6.42 -10.35
C ARG A 305 21.36 -7.45 -10.04
N PRO A 306 21.59 -8.77 -10.24
CA PRO A 306 20.57 -9.80 -9.97
C PRO A 306 20.05 -9.80 -8.53
N ALA A 307 20.93 -9.51 -7.55
CA ALA A 307 20.56 -9.36 -6.15
C ALA A 307 19.53 -8.25 -5.93
N VAL A 308 19.73 -7.07 -6.55
CA VAL A 308 18.82 -5.92 -6.43
C VAL A 308 17.49 -6.21 -7.10
N ARG A 309 17.48 -6.88 -8.27
CA ARG A 309 16.25 -7.29 -8.96
C ARG A 309 15.45 -8.30 -8.14
N SER A 310 16.13 -9.28 -7.54
CA SER A 310 15.49 -10.27 -6.67
C SER A 310 14.92 -9.62 -5.41
N PHE A 311 15.68 -8.74 -4.74
CA PHE A 311 15.22 -7.95 -3.60
C PHE A 311 13.98 -7.11 -3.96
N LEU A 312 14.02 -6.37 -5.06
CA LEU A 312 12.89 -5.55 -5.53
C LEU A 312 11.63 -6.38 -5.76
N ARG A 313 11.76 -7.54 -6.41
CA ARG A 313 10.62 -8.42 -6.67
C ARG A 313 10.00 -8.92 -5.36
N GLN A 314 10.84 -9.40 -4.43
CA GLN A 314 10.38 -9.86 -3.12
C GLN A 314 9.77 -8.73 -2.30
N ALA A 315 10.38 -7.53 -2.30
CA ALA A 315 9.85 -6.36 -1.61
C ALA A 315 8.50 -5.91 -2.17
N ARG A 316 8.26 -6.01 -3.49
CA ARG A 316 6.95 -5.72 -4.09
C ARG A 316 5.88 -6.69 -3.61
N TRP A 317 6.18 -7.98 -3.62
CA TRP A 317 5.25 -9.00 -3.09
C TRP A 317 4.96 -8.80 -1.61
N ALA A 318 5.99 -8.55 -0.80
CA ALA A 318 5.83 -8.26 0.62
C ALA A 318 4.99 -7.00 0.85
N THR A 319 5.22 -5.93 0.07
CA THR A 319 4.43 -4.68 0.17
C THR A 319 2.97 -4.91 -0.18
N GLY A 320 2.70 -5.66 -1.26
CA GLY A 320 1.34 -6.02 -1.67
C GLY A 320 0.63 -6.87 -0.62
N LEU A 321 1.32 -7.86 -0.04
CA LEU A 321 0.75 -8.68 1.02
C LEU A 321 0.47 -7.86 2.29
N VAL A 322 1.41 -7.03 2.74
CA VAL A 322 1.20 -6.11 3.89
C VAL A 322 -0.02 -5.22 3.66
N PHE A 323 -0.26 -4.78 2.42
CA PHE A 323 -1.44 -3.98 2.07
C PHE A 323 -2.72 -4.79 2.22
N ILE A 324 -2.75 -6.02 1.68
CA ILE A 324 -3.90 -6.92 1.81
C ILE A 324 -4.15 -7.29 3.27
N THR A 325 -3.10 -7.56 4.06
CA THR A 325 -3.20 -7.81 5.51
C THR A 325 -3.80 -6.62 6.26
N ALA A 326 -3.44 -5.39 5.88
CA ALA A 326 -4.06 -4.20 6.48
C ALA A 326 -5.56 -4.10 6.16
N LEU A 327 -5.97 -4.45 4.94
CA LEU A 327 -7.39 -4.47 4.55
C LEU A 327 -8.18 -5.58 5.25
N SER A 328 -7.60 -6.77 5.42
CA SER A 328 -8.27 -7.84 6.19
C SER A 328 -8.45 -7.46 7.66
N GLY A 329 -7.58 -6.62 8.22
CA GLY A 329 -7.78 -6.05 9.55
C GLY A 329 -9.03 -5.16 9.63
N ALA A 330 -9.43 -4.51 8.54
CA ALA A 330 -10.67 -3.73 8.48
C ALA A 330 -11.92 -4.62 8.49
N LEU A 331 -11.84 -5.80 7.87
CA LEU A 331 -12.89 -6.82 7.96
C LEU A 331 -13.02 -7.32 9.40
N VAL A 332 -11.90 -7.60 10.07
CA VAL A 332 -11.87 -8.00 11.49
C VAL A 332 -12.55 -6.95 12.37
N ALA A 333 -12.22 -5.67 12.21
CA ALA A 333 -12.84 -4.58 12.97
C ALA A 333 -14.31 -4.31 12.58
N GLY A 334 -14.68 -4.55 11.32
CA GLY A 334 -16.05 -4.37 10.85
C GLY A 334 -17.01 -5.47 11.32
N LEU A 335 -16.51 -6.68 11.54
CA LEU A 335 -17.27 -7.82 12.04
C LEU A 335 -17.18 -8.00 13.57
N ASP A 336 -16.41 -7.15 14.25
CA ASP A 336 -16.03 -7.31 15.66
C ASP A 336 -15.36 -8.67 15.94
N ALA A 337 -14.68 -9.20 14.92
CA ALA A 337 -14.08 -10.52 14.94
C ALA A 337 -12.87 -10.64 15.89
N GLY A 338 -12.35 -9.50 16.37
CA GLY A 338 -11.29 -9.44 17.37
C GLY A 338 -11.70 -9.94 18.76
N LEU A 339 -13.00 -10.15 19.00
CA LEU A 339 -13.57 -10.57 20.29
C LEU A 339 -13.95 -12.07 20.35
N LEU A 340 -13.65 -12.86 19.30
CA LEU A 340 -14.00 -14.29 19.26
C LEU A 340 -12.91 -15.16 19.91
N TYR A 341 -11.77 -15.31 19.23
CA TYR A 341 -10.63 -16.04 19.77
C TYR A 341 -9.63 -15.06 20.35
N ASN A 342 -9.47 -15.05 21.67
CA ASN A 342 -8.62 -14.10 22.41
C ASN A 342 -7.37 -14.75 23.01
N GLU A 343 -7.02 -15.94 22.53
CA GLU A 343 -5.76 -16.63 22.82
C GLU A 343 -4.73 -16.48 21.68
N TRP A 344 -3.46 -16.66 22.03
CA TRP A 344 -2.35 -16.74 21.09
C TRP A 344 -1.28 -17.73 21.62
N PRO A 345 -0.68 -18.59 20.79
CA PRO A 345 -0.84 -18.70 19.32
C PRO A 345 -2.06 -19.54 18.89
N TYR A 346 -2.73 -20.21 19.83
CA TYR A 346 -3.90 -21.06 19.57
C TYR A 346 -5.16 -20.22 19.28
N MET A 347 -6.15 -20.87 18.68
CA MET A 347 -7.54 -20.43 18.52
C MET A 347 -8.41 -21.58 19.04
N GLY A 348 -8.76 -21.51 20.33
CA GLY A 348 -9.39 -22.63 21.05
C GLY A 348 -8.38 -23.76 21.29
N ASN A 349 -8.76 -24.99 20.95
CA ASN A 349 -7.95 -26.19 21.23
C ASN A 349 -6.80 -26.43 20.24
N GLY A 350 -6.65 -25.61 19.19
CA GLY A 350 -5.68 -25.82 18.12
C GLY A 350 -5.16 -24.51 17.51
N PHE A 351 -4.24 -24.59 16.54
CA PHE A 351 -3.75 -23.40 15.82
C PHE A 351 -4.74 -22.85 14.79
N MET A 352 -5.80 -23.61 14.52
CA MET A 352 -6.89 -23.28 13.60
C MET A 352 -8.21 -23.64 14.29
N PRO A 353 -9.26 -22.82 14.15
CA PRO A 353 -10.60 -23.18 14.60
C PRO A 353 -11.10 -24.49 13.96
N PRO A 354 -12.09 -25.16 14.57
CA PRO A 354 -12.77 -26.30 13.96
C PRO A 354 -13.26 -25.99 12.53
N LYS A 355 -13.24 -26.98 11.63
CA LYS A 355 -13.64 -26.77 10.23
C LYS A 355 -15.11 -26.37 10.11
N GLU A 356 -15.92 -26.86 11.04
CA GLU A 356 -17.34 -26.59 11.17
C GLU A 356 -17.60 -25.10 11.47
N GLU A 357 -16.69 -24.45 12.19
CA GLU A 357 -16.75 -23.00 12.44
C GLU A 357 -16.19 -22.20 11.26
N LEU A 358 -15.15 -22.69 10.58
CA LEU A 358 -14.56 -22.00 9.43
C LEU A 358 -15.48 -21.98 8.21
N LEU A 359 -16.21 -23.06 7.96
CA LEU A 359 -17.14 -23.23 6.84
C LEU A 359 -18.58 -23.40 7.35
N ASP A 360 -18.96 -22.54 8.31
CA ASP A 360 -20.28 -22.58 8.91
C ASP A 360 -21.38 -22.27 7.88
N THR A 361 -22.24 -23.26 7.65
CA THR A 361 -23.32 -23.19 6.67
C THR A 361 -24.33 -22.07 6.92
N ARG A 362 -24.38 -21.48 8.13
CA ARG A 362 -25.23 -20.33 8.44
C ARG A 362 -24.90 -19.08 7.63
N TYR A 363 -23.68 -18.97 7.11
CA TYR A 363 -23.27 -17.85 6.25
C TYR A 363 -23.66 -18.03 4.78
N SER A 364 -24.09 -19.23 4.38
CA SER A 364 -24.56 -19.49 3.01
C SER A 364 -25.92 -18.84 2.78
N LYS A 365 -26.09 -18.09 1.69
CA LYS A 365 -27.42 -17.55 1.30
C LYS A 365 -28.05 -18.31 0.14
N THR A 366 -27.30 -19.13 -0.56
CA THR A 366 -27.84 -19.99 -1.63
C THR A 366 -28.17 -21.39 -1.12
N ALA A 367 -29.19 -22.01 -1.72
CA ALA A 367 -29.60 -23.38 -1.38
C ALA A 367 -28.53 -24.43 -1.74
N ASP A 368 -27.75 -24.17 -2.79
CA ASP A 368 -26.68 -25.04 -3.28
C ASP A 368 -25.34 -24.86 -2.54
N ARG A 369 -25.25 -23.87 -1.63
CA ARG A 369 -24.05 -23.52 -0.85
C ARG A 369 -22.82 -23.15 -1.67
N SER A 370 -23.01 -22.78 -2.94
CA SER A 370 -21.91 -22.33 -3.81
C SER A 370 -21.25 -21.04 -3.33
N ASP A 371 -21.95 -20.25 -2.51
CA ASP A 371 -21.44 -18.99 -1.94
C ASP A 371 -20.71 -19.14 -0.59
N LEU A 372 -20.74 -20.34 0.02
CA LEU A 372 -20.21 -20.58 1.37
C LEU A 372 -18.73 -20.21 1.50
N TRP A 373 -17.90 -20.56 0.51
CA TRP A 373 -16.44 -20.38 0.61
C TRP A 373 -16.04 -18.90 0.66
N TRP A 374 -16.61 -18.05 -0.20
CA TRP A 374 -16.23 -16.63 -0.25
C TRP A 374 -16.91 -15.84 0.87
N ARG A 375 -18.13 -16.22 1.26
CA ARG A 375 -18.80 -15.65 2.43
C ARG A 375 -18.10 -16.02 3.72
N SER A 376 -17.52 -17.21 3.80
CA SER A 376 -16.68 -17.57 4.95
C SER A 376 -15.47 -16.64 5.06
N ILE A 377 -14.77 -16.40 3.95
CA ILE A 377 -13.57 -15.53 3.93
C ILE A 377 -13.90 -14.06 4.24
N LEU A 378 -15.12 -13.58 3.95
CA LEU A 378 -15.46 -12.15 4.03
C LEU A 378 -16.46 -11.78 5.13
N GLU A 379 -17.35 -12.69 5.53
CA GLU A 379 -18.49 -12.45 6.42
C GLU A 379 -18.45 -13.29 7.70
N ASN A 380 -17.82 -14.48 7.68
CA ASN A 380 -17.68 -15.30 8.88
C ASN A 380 -16.56 -14.74 9.78
N PRO A 381 -16.87 -14.20 10.96
CA PRO A 381 -15.88 -13.56 11.83
C PRO A 381 -14.78 -14.52 12.28
N VAL A 382 -15.06 -15.81 12.50
CA VAL A 382 -14.05 -16.80 12.87
C VAL A 382 -13.01 -16.95 11.77
N THR A 383 -13.47 -17.13 10.54
CA THR A 383 -12.61 -17.30 9.35
C THR A 383 -11.86 -16.01 9.02
N VAL A 384 -12.53 -14.86 9.08
CA VAL A 384 -11.90 -13.55 8.87
C VAL A 384 -10.78 -13.29 9.89
N GLN A 385 -11.00 -13.64 11.16
CA GLN A 385 -9.97 -13.53 12.20
C GLN A 385 -8.78 -14.46 11.92
N PHE A 386 -9.05 -15.73 11.56
CA PHE A 386 -8.03 -16.71 11.20
C PHE A 386 -7.21 -16.29 9.97
N ASP A 387 -7.88 -15.82 8.92
CA ASP A 387 -7.27 -15.35 7.67
C ASP A 387 -6.36 -14.15 7.93
N HIS A 388 -6.83 -13.18 8.74
CA HIS A 388 -6.01 -12.03 9.13
C HIS A 388 -4.76 -12.45 9.91
N ARG A 389 -4.89 -13.33 10.90
CA ARG A 389 -3.75 -13.88 11.67
C ARG A 389 -2.76 -14.61 10.75
N THR A 390 -3.26 -15.43 9.83
CA THR A 390 -2.45 -16.17 8.85
C THR A 390 -1.68 -15.23 7.92
N MET A 391 -2.36 -14.23 7.35
CA MET A 391 -1.73 -13.21 6.52
C MET A 391 -0.69 -12.38 7.30
N ALA A 392 -0.93 -12.12 8.59
CA ALA A 392 0.03 -11.45 9.47
C ALA A 392 1.31 -12.28 9.66
N TYR A 393 1.20 -13.60 9.89
CA TYR A 393 2.38 -14.48 9.99
C TYR A 393 3.17 -14.54 8.68
N ILE A 394 2.50 -14.63 7.54
CA ILE A 394 3.16 -14.64 6.22
C ILE A 394 3.84 -13.28 5.98
N SER A 395 3.16 -12.16 6.29
CA SER A 395 3.72 -10.81 6.16
C SER A 395 4.97 -10.64 7.04
N TYR A 396 4.89 -11.03 8.30
CA TYR A 396 6.01 -11.00 9.25
C TYR A 396 7.19 -11.82 8.73
N SER A 397 6.94 -13.04 8.25
CA SER A 397 7.96 -13.93 7.71
C SER A 397 8.63 -13.34 6.48
N MET A 398 7.87 -12.77 5.54
CA MET A 398 8.40 -12.16 4.33
C MET A 398 9.25 -10.92 4.62
N VAL A 399 8.77 -10.00 5.47
CA VAL A 399 9.51 -8.78 5.84
C VAL A 399 10.77 -9.14 6.61
N THR A 400 10.70 -10.08 7.55
CA THR A 400 11.86 -10.58 8.31
C THR A 400 12.88 -11.28 7.41
N ALA A 401 12.43 -12.14 6.50
CA ALA A 401 13.32 -12.79 5.53
C ALA A 401 14.02 -11.78 4.61
N LEU A 402 13.31 -10.73 4.16
CA LEU A 402 13.89 -9.65 3.37
C LEU A 402 14.98 -8.88 4.14
N ALA A 403 14.70 -8.52 5.40
CA ALA A 403 15.66 -7.85 6.26
C ALA A 403 16.88 -8.72 6.53
N ALA A 404 16.68 -9.99 6.90
CA ALA A 404 17.76 -10.94 7.12
C ALA A 404 18.63 -11.13 5.86
N GLN A 405 18.01 -11.30 4.69
CA GLN A 405 18.74 -11.41 3.42
C GLN A 405 19.53 -10.13 3.10
N ALA A 406 18.97 -8.95 3.36
CA ALA A 406 19.66 -7.67 3.14
C ALA A 406 20.88 -7.48 4.06
N LEU A 407 20.84 -8.01 5.28
CA LEU A 407 21.91 -7.84 6.28
C LEU A 407 22.98 -8.94 6.22
N TYR A 408 22.56 -10.19 6.04
CA TYR A 408 23.42 -11.35 6.25
C TYR A 408 23.86 -12.04 4.96
N ARG A 409 23.17 -11.82 3.83
CA ARG A 409 23.56 -12.42 2.55
C ARG A 409 24.64 -11.56 1.89
N PRO A 410 25.90 -12.02 1.76
CA PRO A 410 27.02 -11.17 1.34
C PRO A 410 26.78 -10.47 -0.01
N GLY A 411 26.23 -11.19 -0.98
CA GLY A 411 25.92 -10.65 -2.30
C GLY A 411 24.83 -9.58 -2.29
N TRP A 412 23.87 -9.61 -1.35
CA TRP A 412 22.84 -8.58 -1.22
C TRP A 412 23.37 -7.38 -0.45
N LYS A 413 24.06 -7.63 0.67
CA LYS A 413 24.68 -6.58 1.50
C LYS A 413 25.63 -5.70 0.69
N ALA A 414 26.42 -6.29 -0.22
CA ALA A 414 27.32 -5.54 -1.10
C ALA A 414 26.59 -4.82 -2.25
N ALA A 415 25.45 -5.35 -2.70
CA ALA A 415 24.73 -4.83 -3.86
C ALA A 415 23.74 -3.71 -3.53
N LEU A 416 23.12 -3.75 -2.34
CA LEU A 416 22.03 -2.84 -1.94
C LEU A 416 22.56 -1.46 -1.49
N PRO A 417 21.90 -0.36 -1.90
CA PRO A 417 22.21 0.98 -1.38
C PRO A 417 21.86 1.10 0.11
N ARG A 418 22.59 1.97 0.83
CA ARG A 418 22.36 2.21 2.28
C ARG A 418 20.90 2.55 2.60
N ALA A 419 20.26 3.37 1.76
CA ALA A 419 18.86 3.73 1.98
C ALA A 419 17.93 2.51 1.91
N ALA A 420 18.17 1.56 1.01
CA ALA A 420 17.35 0.34 0.90
C ALA A 420 17.48 -0.51 2.16
N THR A 421 18.70 -0.69 2.67
CA THR A 421 18.98 -1.44 3.90
C THR A 421 18.34 -0.78 5.12
N ILE A 422 18.46 0.54 5.29
CA ILE A 422 17.81 1.26 6.39
C ILE A 422 16.28 1.15 6.31
N SER A 423 15.72 1.22 5.10
CA SER A 423 14.26 1.15 4.91
C SER A 423 13.69 -0.21 5.27
N ILE A 424 14.34 -1.30 4.84
CA ILE A 424 13.87 -2.65 5.18
C ILE A 424 14.09 -2.97 6.65
N LEU A 425 15.14 -2.41 7.28
CA LEU A 425 15.31 -2.46 8.74
C LEU A 425 14.19 -1.73 9.48
N ALA A 426 13.80 -0.54 9.02
CA ALA A 426 12.65 0.17 9.58
C ALA A 426 11.35 -0.64 9.40
N GLY A 427 11.17 -1.29 8.25
CA GLY A 427 10.05 -2.20 8.01
C GLY A 427 10.07 -3.42 8.93
N TRP A 428 11.26 -3.97 9.21
CA TRP A 428 11.44 -5.07 10.15
C TRP A 428 11.12 -4.66 11.60
N VAL A 429 11.55 -3.49 12.04
CA VAL A 429 11.15 -2.96 13.36
C VAL A 429 9.63 -2.77 13.42
N ALA A 430 9.05 -2.11 12.40
CA ALA A 430 7.63 -1.85 12.35
C ALA A 430 6.79 -3.15 12.32
N VAL A 431 7.23 -4.22 11.64
CA VAL A 431 6.48 -5.49 11.63
C VAL A 431 6.55 -6.23 12.96
N ASN A 432 7.64 -6.11 13.72
CA ASN A 432 7.71 -6.64 15.08
C ASN A 432 6.75 -5.89 16.01
N VAL A 433 6.74 -4.56 15.93
CA VAL A 433 5.78 -3.72 16.65
C VAL A 433 4.34 -4.06 16.24
N GLN A 434 4.09 -4.33 14.95
CA GLN A 434 2.77 -4.67 14.44
C GLN A 434 2.25 -5.97 15.04
N VAL A 435 3.07 -7.02 15.04
CA VAL A 435 2.71 -8.33 15.61
C VAL A 435 2.49 -8.21 17.11
N LEU A 436 3.37 -7.50 17.83
CA LEU A 436 3.22 -7.28 19.26
C LEU A 436 1.89 -6.56 19.57
N LEU A 437 1.62 -5.45 18.90
CA LEU A 437 0.36 -4.71 19.07
C LEU A 437 -0.87 -5.56 18.70
N GLY A 438 -0.76 -6.42 17.68
CA GLY A 438 -1.85 -7.30 17.27
C GLY A 438 -2.17 -8.36 18.31
N ILE A 439 -1.13 -9.03 18.83
CA ILE A 439 -1.25 -10.00 19.93
C ILE A 439 -1.79 -9.32 21.18
N THR A 440 -1.27 -8.14 21.56
CA THR A 440 -1.76 -7.40 22.73
C THR A 440 -3.21 -6.95 22.56
N THR A 441 -3.61 -6.46 21.37
CA THR A 441 -5.00 -6.11 21.08
C THR A 441 -5.92 -7.30 21.30
N LEU A 442 -5.45 -8.48 20.90
CA LEU A 442 -6.21 -9.72 21.01
C LEU A 442 -6.32 -10.21 22.46
N LEU A 443 -5.20 -10.32 23.19
CA LEU A 443 -5.18 -10.83 24.57
C LEU A 443 -5.98 -9.95 25.54
N TYR A 444 -6.07 -8.64 25.29
CA TYR A 444 -6.79 -7.70 26.15
C TYR A 444 -8.18 -7.34 25.64
N MET A 445 -8.80 -8.16 24.78
CA MET A 445 -10.18 -7.96 24.31
C MET A 445 -10.41 -6.61 23.59
N VAL A 446 -9.52 -6.29 22.65
CA VAL A 446 -9.59 -5.12 21.76
C VAL A 446 -9.68 -3.77 22.51
N PRO A 447 -8.72 -3.41 23.39
CA PRO A 447 -8.69 -2.08 23.97
C PRO A 447 -8.54 -1.02 22.87
N THR A 448 -9.38 0.02 22.90
CA THR A 448 -9.44 1.05 21.85
C THR A 448 -8.07 1.71 21.60
N SER A 449 -7.31 1.97 22.66
CA SER A 449 -5.96 2.52 22.57
C SER A 449 -5.00 1.60 21.81
N THR A 450 -4.87 0.34 22.22
CA THR A 450 -3.98 -0.65 21.58
C THR A 450 -4.40 -0.95 20.15
N ALA A 451 -5.70 -1.10 19.90
CA ALA A 451 -6.25 -1.32 18.56
C ALA A 451 -5.95 -0.13 17.62
N SER A 452 -6.10 1.10 18.11
CA SER A 452 -5.74 2.31 17.34
C SER A 452 -4.23 2.41 17.06
N GLN A 453 -3.38 2.00 18.01
CA GLN A 453 -1.93 1.92 17.81
C GLN A 453 -1.56 0.84 16.80
N HIS A 454 -2.23 -0.31 16.83
CA HIS A 454 -2.05 -1.37 15.84
C HIS A 454 -2.38 -0.88 14.42
N GLN A 455 -3.46 -0.10 14.27
CA GLN A 455 -3.82 0.51 12.99
C GLN A 455 -2.81 1.58 12.55
N LEU A 456 -2.36 2.45 13.47
CA LEU A 456 -1.33 3.46 13.20
C LEU A 456 -0.03 2.81 12.72
N ASN A 457 0.45 1.80 13.43
CA ASN A 457 1.70 1.14 13.10
C ASN A 457 1.59 0.35 11.78
N SER A 458 0.40 -0.11 11.38
CA SER A 458 0.17 -0.68 10.05
C SER A 458 0.50 0.31 8.94
N MET A 459 0.12 1.59 9.10
CA MET A 459 0.50 2.66 8.16
C MET A 459 1.99 2.98 8.20
N VAL A 460 2.63 2.93 9.37
CA VAL A 460 4.09 3.10 9.51
C VAL A 460 4.84 1.97 8.80
N LEU A 461 4.42 0.72 8.99
CA LEU A 461 4.95 -0.45 8.29
C LEU A 461 4.79 -0.28 6.77
N MET A 462 3.60 0.10 6.32
CA MET A 462 3.33 0.38 4.91
C MET A 462 4.27 1.46 4.34
N SER A 463 4.51 2.52 5.10
CA SER A 463 5.42 3.62 4.72
C SER A 463 6.85 3.14 4.57
N ALA A 464 7.34 2.30 5.49
CA ALA A 464 8.67 1.71 5.40
C ALA A 464 8.81 0.77 4.19
N MET A 465 7.76 0.00 3.87
CA MET A 465 7.72 -0.85 2.68
C MET A 465 7.73 -0.04 1.38
N PHE A 466 6.91 1.02 1.27
CA PHE A 466 6.96 1.94 0.12
C PHE A 466 8.30 2.66 0.01
N HIS A 467 8.88 3.10 1.12
CA HIS A 467 10.19 3.74 1.12
C HIS A 467 11.30 2.76 0.70
N THR A 468 11.18 1.48 1.05
CA THR A 468 12.05 0.40 0.54
C THR A 468 11.99 0.31 -0.98
N LEU A 469 10.79 0.31 -1.57
CA LEU A 469 10.64 0.32 -3.04
C LEU A 469 11.17 1.61 -3.67
N LEU A 470 10.89 2.76 -3.06
CA LEU A 470 11.33 4.07 -3.53
C LEU A 470 12.85 4.25 -3.46
N SER A 471 13.52 3.64 -2.49
CA SER A 471 14.98 3.64 -2.38
C SER A 471 15.66 3.06 -3.63
N LEU A 472 14.96 2.20 -4.38
CA LEU A 472 15.44 1.54 -5.60
C LEU A 472 14.68 1.99 -6.85
N ARG A 473 13.89 3.07 -6.77
CA ARG A 473 13.33 3.73 -7.95
C ARG A 473 14.45 4.34 -8.81
N ARG A 474 14.19 4.47 -10.11
CA ARG A 474 15.01 5.28 -11.04
C ARG A 474 14.71 6.78 -10.87
N PRO A 475 15.70 7.68 -10.89
CA PRO A 475 15.45 9.11 -10.97
C PRO A 475 14.54 9.43 -12.15
N SER A 476 13.73 10.48 -12.07
CA SER A 476 12.96 10.94 -13.23
C SER A 476 13.88 11.41 -14.36
N ALA A 477 13.37 11.43 -15.60
CA ALA A 477 14.08 11.97 -16.74
C ALA A 477 14.48 13.44 -16.50
N ALA A 478 13.57 14.23 -15.90
CA ALA A 478 13.85 15.58 -15.48
C ALA A 478 15.03 15.66 -14.50
N ALA A 479 15.01 14.88 -13.43
CA ALA A 479 16.09 14.90 -12.45
C ALA A 479 17.46 14.53 -13.04
N ARG A 480 17.51 13.57 -13.97
CA ARG A 480 18.74 13.21 -14.69
C ARG A 480 19.23 14.33 -15.61
N ALA A 481 18.32 14.94 -16.38
CA ALA A 481 18.67 16.04 -17.29
C ALA A 481 19.22 17.25 -16.53
N TRP A 482 18.59 17.63 -15.41
CA TRP A 482 19.09 18.69 -14.54
C TRP A 482 20.46 18.37 -13.94
N ARG A 483 20.66 17.13 -13.48
CA ARG A 483 21.97 16.70 -12.95
C ARG A 483 23.07 16.75 -14.01
N ALA A 484 22.76 16.35 -15.24
CA ALA A 484 23.69 16.40 -16.37
C ALA A 484 24.01 17.84 -16.78
N ALA A 485 23.00 18.72 -16.84
CA ALA A 485 23.17 20.13 -17.13
C ALA A 485 24.06 20.84 -16.10
N ALA A 486 23.82 20.59 -14.80
CA ALA A 486 24.65 21.12 -13.72
C ALA A 486 26.11 20.63 -13.81
N ALA A 487 26.33 19.36 -14.14
CA ALA A 487 27.67 18.81 -14.32
C ALA A 487 28.40 19.40 -15.55
N LYS A 488 27.67 19.68 -16.64
CA LYS A 488 28.22 20.37 -17.83
C LYS A 488 28.58 21.82 -17.51
N ALA A 489 27.74 22.51 -16.74
CA ALA A 489 28.00 23.89 -16.31
C ALA A 489 29.22 24.00 -15.39
N ALA A 490 29.43 23.04 -14.48
CA ALA A 490 30.60 23.04 -13.58
C ALA A 490 31.94 22.69 -14.27
N ARG A 491 31.91 22.21 -15.52
CA ARG A 491 33.10 21.90 -16.33
C ARG A 491 33.49 23.04 -17.27
N LYS A 492 32.59 24.00 -17.49
CA LYS A 492 32.87 25.26 -18.17
C LYS A 492 33.32 26.26 -17.11
#